data_AF-A0A6F8SL92-F1
#
_entry.id   AF-A0A6F8SL92-F1
#
_cell.length_a   1.000
_cell.length_b   1.000
_cell.length_c   1.000
_cell.angle_alpha   90.00
_cell.angle_beta   90.00
_cell.angle_gamma   90.00
#
_symmetry.space_group_name_H-M   'P 1'
#
loop_
_entity.id
_entity.type
_entity.pdbx_description
1 polymer ?
#
loop_
_entity_poly.entity_id
_entity_poly.type
_entity_poly.pdbx_seq_one_letter_code
_entity_poly.pdbx_strand_id
1 'polypeptide(L)'
;MSDLTEVTAGKMKRAAAHFLTVLLCAATVFMLCGCSIELKGGSESSNTAAEPSMPQESLGDDGGAPTDSIEQLQDVTGGEQGALPTVNAVEFEEYTGYPELDELLNDIVQKTQNTTDYLTNELDAFFAAANDSYDGYIQNKEVLANWYALAYSESEKLYESIKTDCEKYHEILLNNPEYAEYKVWDRALGDSYDVWDGALGDYYNDWDDLYGDIYNDCSDMITDAPENVGYDVRSEEWDEMYDTRADSWEAMYDLRADAWESLYDARSDTWEELYDRR
;
A
#
# COMPACT_ATOMS: atom_id res chain seq x y z
N MET A 1 -3.56 27.11 -13.80
CA MET A 1 -4.30 27.08 -12.52
C MET A 1 -5.78 26.71 -12.64
N SER A 2 -6.37 26.52 -13.83
CA SER A 2 -7.80 26.14 -13.99
C SER A 2 -8.03 24.64 -14.28
N ASP A 3 -7.02 23.89 -14.71
CA ASP A 3 -7.20 22.50 -15.20
C ASP A 3 -7.05 21.41 -14.13
N LEU A 4 -6.20 21.60 -13.11
CA LEU A 4 -6.06 20.60 -12.04
C LEU A 4 -7.38 20.45 -11.26
N THR A 5 -8.09 21.54 -11.01
CA THR A 5 -9.36 21.52 -10.27
C THR A 5 -10.50 20.80 -11.00
N GLU A 6 -10.46 20.72 -12.33
CA GLU A 6 -11.50 20.02 -13.11
C GLU A 6 -11.26 18.50 -13.19
N VAL A 7 -9.99 18.08 -13.25
CA VAL A 7 -9.62 16.65 -13.28
C VAL A 7 -9.91 15.99 -11.93
N THR A 8 -9.57 16.64 -10.81
CA THR A 8 -9.88 16.14 -9.46
C THR A 8 -11.39 16.06 -9.22
N ALA A 9 -12.16 17.05 -9.70
CA ALA A 9 -13.63 17.03 -9.61
C ALA A 9 -14.29 15.95 -10.48
N GLY A 10 -13.66 15.57 -11.61
CA GLY A 10 -14.10 14.48 -12.48
C GLY A 10 -13.83 13.09 -11.89
N LYS A 11 -12.67 12.88 -11.26
CA LYS A 11 -12.31 11.63 -10.56
C LYS A 11 -13.18 11.41 -9.31
N MET A 12 -13.41 12.44 -8.50
CA MET A 12 -14.32 12.38 -7.33
C MET A 12 -15.77 12.00 -7.69
N LYS A 13 -16.26 12.43 -8.86
CA LYS A 13 -17.61 12.05 -9.35
C LYS A 13 -17.71 10.59 -9.80
N ARG A 14 -16.60 9.97 -10.24
CA ARG A 14 -16.60 8.56 -10.64
C ARG A 14 -16.52 7.65 -9.41
N ALA A 15 -15.61 7.91 -8.48
CA ALA A 15 -15.51 7.15 -7.23
C ALA A 15 -16.82 7.20 -6.41
N ALA A 16 -17.41 8.40 -6.24
CA ALA A 16 -18.70 8.54 -5.58
C ALA A 16 -19.85 7.88 -6.34
N ALA A 17 -19.81 7.83 -7.69
CA ALA A 17 -20.84 7.16 -8.48
C ALA A 17 -20.74 5.63 -8.41
N HIS A 18 -19.53 5.06 -8.36
CA HIS A 18 -19.33 3.62 -8.19
C HIS A 18 -19.79 3.16 -6.79
N PHE A 19 -19.40 3.88 -5.72
CA PHE A 19 -19.90 3.60 -4.37
C PHE A 19 -21.42 3.80 -4.22
N LEU A 20 -22.00 4.83 -4.85
CA LEU A 20 -23.47 5.02 -4.85
C LEU A 20 -24.19 3.93 -5.65
N THR A 21 -23.56 3.36 -6.68
CA THR A 21 -24.14 2.27 -7.49
C THR A 21 -24.11 0.96 -6.72
N VAL A 22 -23.03 0.65 -6.01
CA VAL A 22 -22.94 -0.50 -5.10
C VAL A 22 -23.96 -0.39 -3.95
N LEU A 23 -24.10 0.79 -3.33
CA LEU A 23 -25.12 1.08 -2.33
C LEU A 23 -26.56 1.01 -2.88
N LEU A 24 -26.81 1.39 -4.13
CA LEU A 24 -28.14 1.30 -4.74
C LEU A 24 -28.51 -0.12 -5.18
N CYS A 25 -27.55 -0.93 -5.64
CA CYS A 25 -27.81 -2.31 -6.04
C CYS A 25 -28.28 -3.16 -4.85
N ALA A 26 -27.62 -3.03 -3.68
CA ALA A 26 -28.01 -3.73 -2.45
C ALA A 26 -29.43 -3.38 -1.96
N ALA A 27 -29.88 -2.13 -2.13
CA ALA A 27 -31.21 -1.69 -1.69
C ALA A 27 -32.37 -2.19 -2.57
N THR A 28 -32.12 -2.61 -3.82
CA THR A 28 -33.18 -3.01 -4.76
C THR A 28 -33.56 -4.49 -4.68
N VAL A 29 -32.69 -5.35 -4.14
CA VAL A 29 -32.97 -6.80 -3.99
C VAL A 29 -34.01 -7.07 -2.89
N PHE A 30 -34.17 -6.17 -1.91
CA PHE A 30 -35.13 -6.34 -0.81
C PHE A 30 -36.61 -6.07 -1.15
N MET A 31 -36.93 -5.58 -2.35
CA MET A 31 -38.31 -5.19 -2.69
C MET A 31 -39.04 -6.13 -3.65
N LEU A 32 -38.40 -7.20 -4.15
CA LEU A 32 -39.02 -8.14 -5.10
C LEU A 32 -38.61 -9.59 -4.85
N CYS A 33 -39.09 -10.20 -3.76
CA CYS A 33 -39.27 -11.66 -3.77
C CYS A 33 -40.41 -12.12 -2.86
N GLY A 34 -41.60 -11.62 -3.16
CA GLY A 34 -42.86 -12.26 -2.80
C GLY A 34 -43.61 -12.62 -4.07
N CYS A 35 -43.20 -13.69 -4.76
CA CYS A 35 -44.05 -14.62 -5.52
C CYS A 35 -43.22 -15.57 -6.39
N SER A 36 -43.56 -16.85 -6.29
CA SER A 36 -43.02 -18.00 -7.01
C SER A 36 -43.00 -17.86 -8.53
N ILE A 37 -41.86 -18.19 -9.15
CA ILE A 37 -41.80 -18.69 -10.54
C ILE A 37 -40.80 -19.86 -10.57
N GLU A 38 -41.31 -21.06 -10.84
CA GLU A 38 -40.53 -22.18 -11.35
C GLU A 38 -40.00 -21.86 -12.75
N LEU A 39 -38.73 -22.13 -13.04
CA LEU A 39 -38.31 -22.52 -14.38
C LEU A 39 -37.04 -23.36 -14.35
N LYS A 40 -36.99 -24.27 -15.32
CA LYS A 40 -36.34 -25.57 -15.27
C LYS A 40 -35.26 -25.63 -16.33
N GLY A 41 -34.04 -25.95 -15.90
CA GLY A 41 -33.11 -26.81 -16.63
C GLY A 41 -31.98 -26.13 -17.41
N GLY A 42 -30.79 -26.71 -17.26
CA GLY A 42 -29.90 -26.94 -18.41
C GLY A 42 -28.42 -26.59 -18.25
N SER A 43 -27.65 -27.61 -17.83
CA SER A 43 -26.27 -27.95 -18.23
C SER A 43 -25.09 -27.03 -17.91
N GLU A 44 -24.27 -27.51 -16.97
CA GLU A 44 -22.82 -27.80 -17.07
C GLU A 44 -21.96 -26.96 -18.04
N SER A 45 -20.97 -26.25 -17.48
CA SER A 45 -19.56 -26.42 -17.87
C SER A 45 -18.64 -25.78 -16.84
N SER A 46 -17.75 -26.60 -16.30
CA SER A 46 -16.55 -26.20 -15.56
C SER A 46 -15.73 -25.16 -16.31
N ASN A 47 -15.08 -24.26 -15.58
CA ASN A 47 -13.74 -23.78 -15.93
C ASN A 47 -12.99 -23.34 -14.68
N THR A 48 -11.95 -24.11 -14.37
CA THR A 48 -10.82 -23.71 -13.53
C THR A 48 -10.12 -22.54 -14.22
N ALA A 49 -10.18 -21.34 -13.64
CA ALA A 49 -9.42 -20.19 -14.11
C ALA A 49 -8.15 -20.07 -13.24
N ALA A 50 -7.02 -20.22 -13.90
CA ALA A 50 -5.69 -20.06 -13.34
C ALA A 50 -5.40 -18.58 -13.05
N GLU A 51 -4.57 -18.36 -12.03
CA GLU A 51 -3.96 -17.07 -11.69
C GLU A 51 -3.32 -16.39 -12.92
N PRO A 52 -3.50 -15.07 -13.11
CA PRO A 52 -2.71 -14.33 -14.08
C PRO A 52 -1.31 -14.05 -13.50
N SER A 53 -0.33 -14.82 -13.96
CA SER A 53 1.09 -14.53 -13.74
C SER A 53 1.51 -13.25 -14.48
N MET A 54 2.11 -12.29 -13.77
CA MET A 54 2.72 -11.11 -14.41
C MET A 54 4.00 -11.46 -15.18
N PRO A 55 4.35 -10.71 -16.25
CA PRO A 55 5.60 -10.86 -16.97
C PRO A 55 6.77 -10.22 -16.22
N GLN A 56 7.84 -10.98 -16.00
CA GLN A 56 9.16 -10.42 -15.69
C GLN A 56 9.75 -9.79 -16.96
N GLU A 57 9.89 -8.47 -16.99
CA GLU A 57 10.80 -7.81 -17.94
C GLU A 57 12.21 -7.70 -17.37
N SER A 58 13.18 -8.11 -18.19
CA SER A 58 14.59 -8.18 -17.88
C SER A 58 15.27 -6.83 -18.07
N LEU A 59 15.92 -6.32 -17.04
CA LEU A 59 16.95 -5.29 -17.21
C LEU A 59 18.30 -5.97 -17.42
N GLY A 60 18.82 -5.79 -18.63
CA GLY A 60 20.11 -6.29 -19.08
C GLY A 60 21.27 -5.62 -18.35
N ASP A 61 22.18 -6.48 -17.93
CA ASP A 61 23.58 -6.28 -17.59
C ASP A 61 24.36 -5.60 -18.73
N ASP A 62 24.99 -4.45 -18.48
CA ASP A 62 26.39 -4.16 -18.82
C ASP A 62 26.82 -2.82 -18.16
N GLY A 63 27.92 -2.80 -17.40
CA GLY A 63 28.41 -1.53 -16.84
C GLY A 63 29.40 -1.50 -15.67
N GLY A 64 30.13 -2.59 -15.40
CA GLY A 64 31.44 -2.64 -14.72
C GLY A 64 31.82 -1.63 -13.62
N ALA A 65 31.76 -2.07 -12.36
CA ALA A 65 32.63 -1.57 -11.30
C ALA A 65 33.96 -2.36 -11.30
N PRO A 66 35.15 -1.72 -11.26
CA PRO A 66 36.39 -2.45 -11.04
C PRO A 66 36.55 -2.73 -9.54
N THR A 67 36.28 -3.97 -9.17
CA THR A 67 36.83 -4.58 -7.96
C THR A 67 38.29 -4.91 -8.21
N ASP A 68 39.21 -4.31 -7.47
CA ASP A 68 40.53 -4.90 -7.30
C ASP A 68 41.07 -4.62 -5.89
N SER A 69 41.46 -5.73 -5.24
CA SER A 69 42.43 -5.85 -4.15
C SER A 69 41.94 -5.73 -2.69
N ILE A 70 41.25 -6.76 -2.21
CA ILE A 70 41.46 -7.27 -0.84
C ILE A 70 42.22 -8.59 -0.94
N GLU A 71 43.52 -8.54 -0.63
CA GLU A 71 44.42 -9.59 -0.14
C GLU A 71 45.81 -8.92 -0.24
N GLN A 72 46.64 -8.78 0.78
CA GLN A 72 47.19 -9.78 1.67
C GLN A 72 47.89 -9.04 2.82
N LEU A 73 47.73 -9.43 4.08
CA LEU A 73 48.79 -9.27 5.08
C LEU A 73 48.61 -10.29 6.22
N GLN A 74 49.38 -11.37 6.18
CA GLN A 74 49.89 -11.99 7.39
C GLN A 74 51.37 -12.36 7.26
N ASP A 75 52.09 -11.97 8.31
CA ASP A 75 53.38 -12.43 8.84
C ASP A 75 54.68 -12.00 8.14
N VAL A 76 55.31 -10.95 8.69
CA VAL A 76 56.77 -10.90 8.84
C VAL A 76 57.14 -10.25 10.18
N THR A 77 58.06 -10.91 10.87
CA THR A 77 58.64 -10.63 12.19
C THR A 77 59.60 -9.43 12.22
N GLY A 78 59.70 -8.76 13.38
CA GLY A 78 60.94 -8.12 13.87
C GLY A 78 61.16 -6.61 13.66
N GLY A 79 60.98 -5.84 14.74
CA GLY A 79 61.67 -4.61 15.19
C GLY A 79 62.27 -3.58 14.21
N GLU A 80 61.82 -2.32 14.29
CA GLU A 80 62.50 -1.21 15.00
C GLU A 80 61.67 0.09 14.91
N GLN A 81 61.72 0.89 15.97
CA GLN A 81 60.97 2.12 16.17
C GLN A 81 61.46 3.23 15.22
N GLY A 82 60.58 3.74 14.35
CA GLY A 82 60.83 4.96 13.57
C GLY A 82 59.51 5.70 13.32
N ALA A 83 59.39 6.92 13.86
CA ALA A 83 58.16 7.70 13.83
C ALA A 83 57.72 8.06 12.40
N LEU A 84 56.48 7.68 12.04
CA LEU A 84 55.78 8.15 10.85
C LEU A 84 55.09 9.50 11.14
N PRO A 85 54.97 10.39 10.13
CA PRO A 85 54.37 11.70 10.33
C PRO A 85 52.90 11.56 10.71
N THR A 86 52.47 12.33 11.71
CA THR A 86 51.08 12.40 12.16
C THR A 86 50.24 12.93 11.00
N VAL A 87 49.49 12.04 10.36
CA VAL A 87 48.39 12.44 9.48
C VAL A 87 47.34 13.03 10.40
N ASN A 88 47.01 14.31 10.23
CA ASN A 88 45.87 14.89 10.93
C ASN A 88 44.66 14.02 10.58
N ALA A 89 44.11 13.34 11.59
CA ALA A 89 42.81 12.70 11.46
C ALA A 89 41.83 13.81 11.07
N VAL A 90 41.23 13.67 9.89
CA VAL A 90 40.04 14.46 9.58
C VAL A 90 38.99 13.97 10.57
N GLU A 91 38.70 14.78 11.58
CA GLU A 91 37.51 14.58 12.41
C GLU A 91 36.33 14.63 11.45
N PHE A 92 35.74 13.47 11.16
CA PHE A 92 34.40 13.42 10.61
C PHE A 92 33.49 13.90 11.73
N GLU A 93 32.90 15.09 11.57
CA GLU A 93 31.78 15.48 12.40
C GLU A 93 30.72 14.37 12.31
N GLU A 94 30.38 13.80 13.47
CA GLU A 94 29.28 12.87 13.60
C GLU A 94 28.01 13.62 13.18
N TYR A 95 27.47 13.26 12.02
CA TYR A 95 26.22 13.82 11.53
C TYR A 95 25.11 13.41 12.49
N THR A 96 24.62 14.36 13.29
CA THR A 96 23.63 14.09 14.34
C THR A 96 22.18 14.04 13.83
N GLY A 97 21.96 13.92 12.52
CA GLY A 97 20.62 14.04 11.93
C GLY A 97 20.08 15.46 12.05
N TYR A 98 18.98 15.73 11.35
CA TYR A 98 18.22 16.95 11.51
C TYR A 98 16.89 16.57 12.16
N PRO A 99 16.67 16.92 13.43
CA PRO A 99 15.55 16.40 14.20
C PRO A 99 14.17 16.62 13.56
N GLU A 100 13.99 17.72 12.82
CA GLU A 100 12.75 18.04 12.10
C GLU A 100 12.50 17.11 10.90
N LEU A 101 13.56 16.71 10.18
CA LEU A 101 13.48 15.72 9.10
C LEU A 101 13.16 14.33 9.68
N ASP A 102 13.84 13.96 10.76
CA ASP A 102 13.64 12.66 11.43
C ASP A 102 12.21 12.54 11.99
N GLU A 103 11.64 13.63 12.51
CA GLU A 103 10.25 13.68 12.99
C GLU A 103 9.25 13.41 11.86
N LEU A 104 9.43 14.04 10.69
CA LEU A 104 8.58 13.79 9.52
C LEU A 104 8.66 12.32 9.04
N LEU A 105 9.86 11.74 9.04
CA LEU A 105 10.05 10.33 8.67
C LEU A 105 9.40 9.38 9.66
N ASN A 106 9.52 9.64 10.96
CA ASN A 106 8.86 8.86 11.98
C ASN A 106 7.32 8.97 11.90
N ASP A 107 6.79 10.15 11.57
CA ASP A 107 5.36 10.37 11.39
C ASP A 107 4.79 9.53 10.24
N ILE A 108 5.53 9.36 9.13
CA ILE A 108 5.13 8.48 8.02
C ILE A 108 4.93 7.04 8.51
N VAL A 109 5.91 6.49 9.23
CA VAL A 109 5.85 5.12 9.78
C VAL A 109 4.68 4.96 10.75
N GLN A 110 4.46 5.95 11.63
CA GLN A 110 3.39 5.85 12.61
C GLN A 110 2.00 5.94 11.96
N LYS A 111 1.86 6.71 10.88
CA LYS A 111 0.58 6.84 10.15
C LYS A 111 0.18 5.53 9.47
N THR A 112 1.13 4.82 8.85
CA THR A 112 0.83 3.51 8.24
C THR A 112 0.39 2.52 9.31
N GLN A 113 1.15 2.40 10.40
CA GLN A 113 0.81 1.54 11.54
C GLN A 113 -0.57 1.84 12.13
N ASN A 114 -0.87 3.11 12.40
CA ASN A 114 -2.16 3.51 12.96
C ASN A 114 -3.33 3.19 12.01
N THR A 115 -3.10 3.31 10.71
CA THR A 115 -4.13 3.01 9.69
C THR A 115 -4.35 1.50 9.60
N THR A 116 -3.29 0.70 9.54
CA THR A 116 -3.38 -0.78 9.63
C THR A 116 -4.15 -1.20 10.87
N ASP A 117 -3.71 -0.74 12.05
CA ASP A 117 -4.34 -1.11 13.33
C ASP A 117 -5.83 -0.78 13.32
N TYR A 118 -6.21 0.39 12.79
CA TYR A 118 -7.61 0.78 12.72
C TYR A 118 -8.43 -0.14 11.81
N LEU A 119 -7.94 -0.42 10.60
CA LEU A 119 -8.63 -1.29 9.64
C LEU A 119 -8.76 -2.73 10.14
N THR A 120 -7.70 -3.26 10.77
CA THR A 120 -7.72 -4.59 11.41
C THR A 120 -8.77 -4.66 12.51
N ASN A 121 -8.81 -3.67 13.41
CA ASN A 121 -9.79 -3.66 14.50
C ASN A 121 -11.25 -3.62 14.01
N GLU A 122 -11.53 -2.87 12.94
CA GLU A 122 -12.87 -2.81 12.35
C GLU A 122 -13.22 -4.13 11.64
N LEU A 123 -12.25 -4.81 11.02
CA LEU A 123 -12.46 -6.13 10.42
C LEU A 123 -12.71 -7.21 11.49
N ASP A 124 -11.91 -7.22 12.55
CA ASP A 124 -12.06 -8.13 13.69
C ASP A 124 -13.45 -8.00 14.33
N ALA A 125 -13.99 -6.78 14.41
CA ALA A 125 -15.33 -6.53 14.91
C ALA A 125 -16.41 -7.18 14.02
N PHE A 126 -16.23 -7.16 12.70
CA PHE A 126 -17.08 -7.89 11.76
C PHE A 126 -17.00 -9.40 11.99
N PHE A 127 -15.81 -9.98 12.02
CA PHE A 127 -15.66 -11.43 12.19
C PHE A 127 -16.21 -11.92 13.53
N ALA A 128 -15.98 -11.16 14.60
CA ALA A 128 -16.56 -11.46 15.91
C ALA A 128 -18.10 -11.43 15.89
N ALA A 129 -18.71 -10.54 15.10
CA ALA A 129 -20.16 -10.47 14.95
C ALA A 129 -20.72 -11.57 14.04
N ALA A 130 -19.98 -11.96 13.00
CA ALA A 130 -20.34 -13.08 12.11
C ALA A 130 -20.25 -14.44 12.82
N ASN A 131 -19.38 -14.56 13.83
CA ASN A 131 -19.26 -15.71 14.72
C ASN A 131 -19.16 -17.03 13.93
N ASP A 132 -18.28 -17.05 12.92
CA ASP A 132 -17.93 -18.21 12.12
C ASP A 132 -19.14 -18.98 11.58
N SER A 133 -20.17 -18.25 11.12
CA SER A 133 -21.43 -18.85 10.71
C SER A 133 -22.06 -18.18 9.50
N TYR A 134 -22.70 -18.98 8.65
CA TYR A 134 -23.49 -18.48 7.52
C TYR A 134 -24.51 -17.42 7.93
N ASP A 135 -25.32 -17.71 8.95
CA ASP A 135 -26.36 -16.77 9.40
C ASP A 135 -25.77 -15.46 9.93
N GLY A 136 -24.62 -15.52 10.60
CA GLY A 136 -23.91 -14.34 11.08
C GLY A 136 -23.27 -13.55 9.93
N TYR A 137 -22.69 -14.22 8.92
CA TYR A 137 -22.24 -13.58 7.69
C TYR A 137 -23.38 -12.82 7.01
N ILE A 138 -24.51 -13.49 6.74
CA ILE A 138 -25.67 -12.87 6.08
C ILE A 138 -26.20 -11.66 6.85
N GLN A 139 -26.24 -11.75 8.19
CA GLN A 139 -26.70 -10.64 9.04
C GLN A 139 -25.75 -9.43 9.04
N ASN A 140 -24.46 -9.65 8.81
CA ASN A 140 -23.42 -8.62 8.89
C ASN A 140 -22.82 -8.25 7.53
N LYS A 141 -23.36 -8.72 6.40
CA LYS A 141 -22.77 -8.47 5.08
C LYS A 141 -22.66 -6.99 4.72
N GLU A 142 -23.61 -6.17 5.18
CA GLU A 142 -23.54 -4.72 5.00
C GLU A 142 -22.39 -4.08 5.80
N VAL A 143 -22.02 -4.65 6.95
CA VAL A 143 -20.86 -4.22 7.74
C VAL A 143 -19.57 -4.49 6.97
N LEU A 144 -19.45 -5.67 6.35
CA LEU A 144 -18.29 -6.00 5.50
C LEU A 144 -18.20 -5.06 4.27
N ALA A 145 -19.32 -4.78 3.62
CA ALA A 145 -19.34 -3.81 2.52
C ALA A 145 -18.90 -2.40 2.96
N ASN A 146 -19.31 -1.97 4.16
CA ASN A 146 -18.86 -0.70 4.74
C ASN A 146 -17.37 -0.72 5.11
N TRP A 147 -16.83 -1.87 5.50
CA TRP A 147 -15.39 -2.01 5.78
C TRP A 147 -14.55 -1.79 4.51
N TYR A 148 -14.96 -2.31 3.35
CA TYR A 148 -14.28 -2.03 2.08
C TYR A 148 -14.25 -0.54 1.74
N ALA A 149 -15.39 0.16 1.93
CA ALA A 149 -15.46 1.61 1.74
C ALA A 149 -14.56 2.37 2.72
N LEU A 150 -14.48 1.91 3.97
CA LEU A 150 -13.62 2.47 5.00
C LEU A 150 -12.15 2.32 4.62
N ALA A 151 -11.72 1.10 4.27
CA ALA A 151 -10.36 0.77 3.85
C ALA A 151 -9.87 1.67 2.71
N TYR A 152 -10.71 1.86 1.68
CA TYR A 152 -10.40 2.79 0.59
C TYR A 152 -10.23 4.24 1.11
N SER A 153 -11.17 4.73 1.89
CA SER A 153 -11.18 6.12 2.35
C SER A 153 -10.04 6.46 3.31
N GLU A 154 -9.65 5.53 4.18
CA GLU A 154 -8.52 5.71 5.11
C GLU A 154 -7.18 5.57 4.37
N SER A 155 -7.09 4.67 3.38
CA SER A 155 -5.92 4.59 2.51
C SER A 155 -5.70 5.87 1.72
N GLU A 156 -6.76 6.47 1.16
CA GLU A 156 -6.67 7.73 0.41
C GLU A 156 -6.13 8.86 1.30
N LYS A 157 -6.65 8.98 2.52
CA LYS A 157 -6.15 9.94 3.51
C LYS A 157 -4.70 9.68 3.91
N LEU A 158 -4.33 8.42 4.09
CA LEU A 158 -2.97 8.01 4.44
C LEU A 158 -1.99 8.44 3.35
N TYR A 159 -2.26 8.09 2.09
CA TYR A 159 -1.39 8.43 0.96
C TYR A 159 -1.24 9.95 0.79
N GLU A 160 -2.33 10.71 0.87
CA GLU A 160 -2.28 12.18 0.77
C GLU A 160 -1.49 12.81 1.94
N SER A 161 -1.65 12.26 3.15
CA SER A 161 -0.93 12.71 4.35
C SER A 161 0.57 12.46 4.26
N ILE A 162 0.97 11.28 3.75
CA ILE A 162 2.39 10.94 3.53
C ILE A 162 2.99 11.84 2.45
N LYS A 163 2.27 12.03 1.33
CA LYS A 163 2.70 12.97 0.29
C LYS A 163 2.94 14.38 0.85
N THR A 164 2.01 14.88 1.66
CA THR A 164 2.12 16.19 2.29
C THR A 164 3.38 16.30 3.16
N ASP A 165 3.76 15.23 3.88
CA ASP A 165 4.97 15.25 4.71
C ASP A 165 6.25 15.11 3.88
N CYS A 166 6.23 14.33 2.81
CA CYS A 166 7.33 14.30 1.83
C CYS A 166 7.54 15.68 1.19
N GLU A 167 6.47 16.40 0.83
CA GLU A 167 6.56 17.77 0.29
C GLU A 167 7.19 18.74 1.30
N LYS A 168 6.82 18.66 2.58
CA LYS A 168 7.46 19.44 3.65
C LYS A 168 8.95 19.08 3.81
N TYR A 169 9.26 17.79 3.79
CA TYR A 169 10.63 17.29 3.87
C TYR A 169 11.48 17.89 2.73
N HIS A 170 10.96 17.85 1.51
CA HIS A 170 11.59 18.44 0.32
C HIS A 170 11.74 19.97 0.44
N GLU A 171 10.73 20.68 0.94
CA GLU A 171 10.79 22.12 1.16
C GLU A 171 11.90 22.52 2.13
N ILE A 172 12.10 21.74 3.20
CA ILE A 172 13.19 21.96 4.17
C ILE A 172 14.56 21.79 3.50
N LEU A 173 14.74 20.72 2.73
CA LEU A 173 15.99 20.48 1.98
C LEU A 173 16.32 21.63 1.02
N LEU A 174 15.32 22.12 0.29
CA LEU A 174 15.50 23.19 -0.69
C LEU A 174 15.84 24.53 -0.03
N ASN A 175 15.32 24.82 1.16
CA ASN A 175 15.39 26.16 1.74
C ASN A 175 16.45 26.34 2.83
N ASN A 176 17.02 25.25 3.36
CA ASN A 176 18.04 25.33 4.40
C ASN A 176 19.46 25.15 3.80
N PRO A 177 20.35 26.16 3.91
CA PRO A 177 21.71 26.12 3.36
C PRO A 177 22.59 25.02 3.96
N GLU A 178 22.24 24.45 5.12
CA GLU A 178 22.95 23.32 5.72
C GLU A 178 22.88 22.06 4.84
N TYR A 179 21.85 21.92 3.99
CA TYR A 179 21.71 20.80 3.06
C TYR A 179 22.29 21.05 1.66
N ALA A 180 22.86 22.23 1.40
CA ALA A 180 23.25 22.61 0.04
C ALA A 180 24.38 21.74 -0.55
N GLU A 181 25.15 21.05 0.28
CA GLU A 181 26.19 20.13 -0.20
C GLU A 181 25.54 18.88 -0.84
N TYR A 182 25.97 18.56 -2.06
CA TYR A 182 25.51 17.39 -2.82
C TYR A 182 25.35 16.13 -1.98
N LYS A 183 26.38 15.74 -1.23
CA LYS A 183 26.36 14.50 -0.44
C LYS A 183 25.35 14.52 0.71
N VAL A 184 24.98 15.71 1.20
CA VAL A 184 24.06 15.86 2.32
C VAL A 184 22.63 15.70 1.82
N TRP A 185 22.23 16.45 0.79
CA TRP A 185 20.86 16.33 0.28
C TRP A 185 20.62 15.02 -0.47
N ASP A 186 21.62 14.47 -1.17
CA ASP A 186 21.52 13.17 -1.87
C ASP A 186 21.25 12.05 -0.86
N ARG A 187 21.96 12.08 0.28
CA ARG A 187 21.68 11.18 1.40
C ARG A 187 20.29 11.41 1.98
N ALA A 188 19.90 12.65 2.26
CA ALA A 188 18.59 12.94 2.86
C ALA A 188 17.40 12.50 1.97
N LEU A 189 17.48 12.73 0.65
CA LEU A 189 16.49 12.22 -0.30
C LEU A 189 16.51 10.69 -0.45
N GLY A 190 17.65 10.04 -0.18
CA GLY A 190 17.76 8.59 -0.07
C GLY A 190 17.08 8.06 1.19
N ASP A 191 17.41 8.64 2.35
CA ASP A 191 16.84 8.25 3.65
C ASP A 191 15.32 8.44 3.66
N SER A 192 14.81 9.54 3.11
CA SER A 192 13.37 9.75 2.99
C SER A 192 12.70 8.71 2.10
N TYR A 193 13.33 8.38 0.97
CA TYR A 193 12.85 7.34 0.06
C TYR A 193 12.71 5.98 0.75
N ASP A 194 13.78 5.54 1.41
CA ASP A 194 13.78 4.24 2.09
C ASP A 194 12.68 4.14 3.14
N VAL A 195 12.38 5.25 3.85
CA VAL A 195 11.33 5.28 4.87
C VAL A 195 9.93 5.18 4.28
N TRP A 196 9.57 6.03 3.30
CA TRP A 196 8.20 6.01 2.78
C TRP A 196 7.95 4.75 1.92
N ASP A 197 8.94 4.29 1.16
CA ASP A 197 8.85 3.06 0.35
C ASP A 197 8.66 1.84 1.24
N GLY A 198 9.46 1.74 2.31
CA GLY A 198 9.32 0.69 3.32
C GLY A 198 7.98 0.73 4.05
N ALA A 199 7.60 1.88 4.61
CA ALA A 199 6.38 2.02 5.40
C ALA A 199 5.11 1.70 4.59
N LEU A 200 5.04 2.15 3.34
CA LEU A 200 3.90 1.85 2.47
C LEU A 200 3.98 0.47 1.81
N GLY A 201 5.17 -0.13 1.73
CA GLY A 201 5.36 -1.54 1.40
C GLY A 201 4.81 -2.46 2.50
N ASP A 202 5.10 -2.15 3.76
CA ASP A 202 4.53 -2.86 4.92
C ASP A 202 3.01 -2.71 4.94
N TYR A 203 2.50 -1.48 4.79
CA TYR A 203 1.06 -1.22 4.67
C TYR A 203 0.41 -2.05 3.55
N TYR A 204 1.10 -2.22 2.41
CA TYR A 204 0.61 -3.04 1.31
C TYR A 204 0.42 -4.51 1.71
N ASN A 205 1.42 -5.08 2.38
CA ASN A 205 1.34 -6.46 2.84
C ASN A 205 0.21 -6.63 3.86
N ASP A 206 0.04 -5.65 4.77
CA ASP A 206 -1.01 -5.70 5.78
C ASP A 206 -2.41 -5.74 5.14
N TRP A 207 -2.69 -4.86 4.18
CA TRP A 207 -4.01 -4.88 3.54
C TRP A 207 -4.19 -6.08 2.60
N ASP A 208 -3.12 -6.60 1.97
CA ASP A 208 -3.17 -7.86 1.22
C ASP A 208 -3.66 -9.01 2.12
N ASP A 209 -3.04 -9.15 3.29
CA ASP A 209 -3.40 -10.14 4.30
C ASP A 209 -4.86 -9.98 4.75
N LEU A 210 -5.31 -8.76 5.09
CA LEU A 210 -6.69 -8.51 5.52
C LEU A 210 -7.72 -8.91 4.44
N TYR A 211 -7.45 -8.61 3.17
CA TYR A 211 -8.31 -9.04 2.07
C TYR A 211 -8.24 -10.56 1.86
N GLY A 212 -7.09 -11.18 2.10
CA GLY A 212 -6.92 -12.64 2.12
C GLY A 212 -7.80 -13.30 3.18
N ASP A 213 -7.79 -12.77 4.41
CA ASP A 213 -8.60 -13.25 5.52
C ASP A 213 -10.09 -13.17 5.20
N ILE A 214 -10.55 -12.05 4.62
CA ILE A 214 -11.96 -11.93 4.17
C ILE A 214 -12.33 -13.03 3.18
N TYR A 215 -11.49 -13.28 2.17
CA TYR A 215 -11.76 -14.32 1.20
C TYR A 215 -11.89 -15.69 1.85
N ASN A 216 -10.92 -16.06 2.69
CA ASN A 216 -10.88 -17.37 3.33
C ASN A 216 -12.07 -17.55 4.27
N ASP A 217 -12.23 -16.65 5.23
CA ASP A 217 -13.19 -16.82 6.32
C ASP A 217 -14.64 -16.66 5.84
N CYS A 218 -14.91 -15.70 4.95
CA CYS A 218 -16.27 -15.56 4.41
C CYS A 218 -16.61 -16.72 3.46
N SER A 219 -15.66 -17.19 2.65
CA SER A 219 -15.88 -18.36 1.79
C SER A 219 -16.20 -19.61 2.63
N ASP A 220 -15.51 -19.80 3.75
CA ASP A 220 -15.76 -20.91 4.68
C ASP A 220 -17.16 -20.77 5.30
N MET A 221 -17.53 -19.60 5.81
CA MET A 221 -18.87 -19.34 6.36
C MET A 221 -20.00 -19.60 5.35
N ILE A 222 -19.79 -19.27 4.07
CA ILE A 222 -20.76 -19.52 2.99
C ILE A 222 -20.82 -21.02 2.66
N THR A 223 -19.68 -21.68 2.60
CA THR A 223 -19.59 -23.10 2.26
C THR A 223 -20.24 -23.97 3.35
N ASP A 224 -20.04 -23.60 4.61
CA ASP A 224 -20.56 -24.27 5.80
C ASP A 224 -22.04 -23.94 6.12
N ALA A 225 -22.78 -23.34 5.19
CA ALA A 225 -24.19 -23.05 5.41
C ALA A 225 -24.99 -24.32 5.76
N PRO A 226 -26.05 -24.17 6.58
CA PRO A 226 -26.93 -25.28 6.95
C PRO A 226 -27.48 -26.06 5.74
N GLU A 227 -27.72 -27.37 5.90
CA GLU A 227 -28.22 -28.24 4.82
C GLU A 227 -29.54 -27.76 4.17
N ASN A 228 -30.33 -26.96 4.89
CA ASN A 228 -31.57 -26.38 4.37
C ASN A 228 -31.36 -25.14 3.49
N VAL A 229 -30.13 -24.62 3.38
CA VAL A 229 -29.75 -23.58 2.41
C VAL A 229 -29.42 -24.26 1.09
N GLY A 230 -30.16 -23.90 0.04
CA GLY A 230 -29.98 -24.45 -1.29
C GLY A 230 -28.59 -24.16 -1.85
N TYR A 231 -28.08 -25.05 -2.71
CA TYR A 231 -26.80 -24.82 -3.40
C TYR A 231 -26.81 -23.52 -4.21
N ASP A 232 -27.87 -23.28 -4.99
CA ASP A 232 -27.97 -22.09 -5.84
C ASP A 232 -27.86 -20.80 -5.01
N VAL A 233 -28.51 -20.76 -3.84
CA VAL A 233 -28.43 -19.61 -2.91
C VAL A 233 -27.00 -19.42 -2.39
N ARG A 234 -26.33 -20.49 -1.97
CA ARG A 234 -24.92 -20.38 -1.54
C ARG A 234 -24.00 -19.92 -2.66
N SER A 235 -24.21 -20.43 -3.87
CA SER A 235 -23.40 -20.07 -5.04
C SER A 235 -23.54 -18.59 -5.36
N GLU A 236 -24.78 -18.06 -5.35
CA GLU A 236 -25.05 -16.64 -5.58
C GLU A 236 -24.38 -15.76 -4.52
N GLU A 237 -24.44 -16.13 -3.23
CA GLU A 237 -23.77 -15.36 -2.17
C GLU A 237 -22.23 -15.45 -2.25
N TRP A 238 -21.68 -16.61 -2.67
CA TRP A 238 -20.24 -16.76 -2.89
C TRP A 238 -19.77 -15.86 -4.03
N ASP A 239 -20.51 -15.83 -5.15
CA ASP A 239 -20.21 -14.97 -6.29
C ASP A 239 -20.29 -13.48 -5.89
N GLU A 240 -21.32 -13.07 -5.14
CA GLU A 240 -21.47 -11.68 -4.65
C GLU A 240 -20.30 -11.26 -3.74
N MET A 241 -19.89 -12.15 -2.81
CA MET A 241 -18.75 -11.91 -1.92
C MET A 241 -17.45 -11.76 -2.72
N TYR A 242 -17.20 -12.68 -3.66
CA TYR A 242 -16.00 -12.69 -4.47
C TYR A 242 -15.90 -11.42 -5.33
N ASP A 243 -16.97 -11.09 -6.06
CA ASP A 243 -17.00 -9.92 -6.94
C ASP A 243 -16.79 -8.62 -6.16
N THR A 244 -17.47 -8.46 -5.01
CA THR A 244 -17.33 -7.26 -4.17
C THR A 244 -15.90 -7.11 -3.64
N ARG A 245 -15.28 -8.20 -3.18
CA ARG A 245 -13.89 -8.21 -2.74
C ARG A 245 -12.96 -7.83 -3.89
N ALA A 246 -13.13 -8.45 -5.06
CA ALA A 246 -12.29 -8.24 -6.22
C ALA A 246 -12.34 -6.79 -6.71
N ASP A 247 -13.54 -6.20 -6.81
CA ASP A 247 -13.73 -4.80 -7.17
C ASP A 247 -13.03 -3.86 -6.17
N SER A 248 -13.15 -4.14 -4.87
CA SER A 248 -12.50 -3.33 -3.83
C SER A 248 -10.98 -3.49 -3.84
N TRP A 249 -10.48 -4.69 -4.12
CA TRP A 249 -9.05 -4.98 -4.28
C TRP A 249 -8.45 -4.17 -5.44
N GLU A 250 -9.10 -4.19 -6.61
CA GLU A 250 -8.67 -3.42 -7.78
C GLU A 250 -8.64 -1.92 -7.47
N ALA A 251 -9.68 -1.39 -6.80
CA ALA A 251 -9.72 0.01 -6.42
C ALA A 251 -8.59 0.43 -5.46
N MET A 252 -8.26 -0.43 -4.48
CA MET A 252 -7.12 -0.22 -3.57
C MET A 252 -5.79 -0.24 -4.32
N TYR A 253 -5.64 -1.15 -5.28
CA TYR A 253 -4.43 -1.26 -6.09
C TYR A 253 -4.21 -0.01 -6.97
N ASP A 254 -5.27 0.47 -7.63
CA ASP A 254 -5.24 1.69 -8.43
C ASP A 254 -4.88 2.91 -7.57
N LEU A 255 -5.48 3.02 -6.37
CA LEU A 255 -5.20 4.09 -5.43
C LEU A 255 -3.73 4.10 -5.00
N ARG A 256 -3.17 2.92 -4.70
CA ARG A 256 -1.75 2.76 -4.38
C ARG A 256 -0.86 3.16 -5.55
N ALA A 257 -1.18 2.75 -6.76
CA ALA A 257 -0.39 3.06 -7.96
C ALA A 257 -0.34 4.58 -8.21
N ASP A 258 -1.48 5.27 -8.16
CA ASP A 258 -1.57 6.73 -8.29
C ASP A 258 -0.72 7.43 -7.20
N ALA A 259 -0.74 6.92 -5.96
CA ALA A 259 0.07 7.46 -4.86
C ALA A 259 1.57 7.27 -5.07
N TRP A 260 1.98 6.08 -5.54
CA TRP A 260 3.38 5.75 -5.83
C TRP A 260 3.97 6.69 -6.88
N GLU A 261 3.26 6.86 -7.99
CA GLU A 261 3.66 7.77 -9.08
C GLU A 261 3.84 9.20 -8.53
N SER A 262 2.87 9.70 -7.76
CA SER A 262 2.95 11.06 -7.21
C SER A 262 4.11 11.26 -6.23
N LEU A 263 4.48 10.25 -5.44
CA LEU A 263 5.61 10.34 -4.50
C LEU A 263 6.96 10.33 -5.24
N TYR A 264 7.07 9.47 -6.25
CA TYR A 264 8.26 9.42 -7.11
C TYR A 264 8.48 10.72 -7.87
N ASP A 265 7.42 11.26 -8.48
CA ASP A 265 7.48 12.53 -9.21
C ASP A 265 7.96 13.65 -8.30
N ALA A 266 7.35 13.81 -7.11
CA ALA A 266 7.73 14.84 -6.16
C ALA A 266 9.20 14.74 -5.71
N ARG A 267 9.70 13.52 -5.51
CA ARG A 267 11.10 13.27 -5.19
C ARG A 267 12.02 13.62 -6.37
N SER A 268 11.64 13.21 -7.58
CA SER A 268 12.43 13.47 -8.79
C SER A 268 12.56 14.97 -9.06
N ASP A 269 11.46 15.70 -8.98
CA ASP A 269 11.44 17.17 -9.13
C ASP A 269 12.37 17.85 -8.12
N THR A 270 12.34 17.39 -6.86
CA THR A 270 13.20 17.93 -5.79
C THR A 270 14.68 17.63 -6.07
N TRP A 271 14.99 16.42 -6.53
CA TRP A 271 16.35 16.03 -6.89
C TRP A 271 16.90 16.91 -8.02
N GLU A 272 16.12 17.12 -9.08
CA GLU A 272 16.49 17.97 -10.21
C GLU A 272 16.73 19.41 -9.75
N GLU A 273 15.85 19.96 -8.94
CA GLU A 273 15.97 21.33 -8.44
C GLU A 273 17.22 21.52 -7.56
N LEU A 274 17.51 20.59 -6.65
CA LEU A 274 18.72 20.62 -5.83
C LEU A 274 19.99 20.49 -6.66
N TYR A 275 19.95 19.67 -7.72
CA TYR A 275 21.07 19.50 -8.63
C TYR A 275 21.35 20.76 -9.45
N ASP A 276 20.33 21.40 -9.99
CA ASP A 276 20.44 22.62 -10.81
C ASP A 276 20.92 23.85 -10.04
N ARG A 277 20.70 23.87 -8.71
CA ARG A 277 21.16 24.95 -7.82
C ARG A 277 22.67 24.93 -7.51
N ARG A 278 23.38 23.88 -7.93
CA ARG A 278 24.81 23.67 -7.69
C ARG A 278 25.72 24.41 -8.68
#